data_AF-A0AAX3VN89-F1
#
_entry.id   AF-A0AAX3VN89-F1
#
_cell.length_a   1.000
_cell.length_b   1.000
_cell.length_c   1.000
_cell.angle_alpha   90.00
_cell.angle_beta   90.00
_cell.angle_gamma   90.00
#
_symmetry.space_group_name_H-M   'P 1'
#
loop_
_entity.id
_entity.type
_entity.pdbx_description
1 polymer ?
#
loop_
_entity_poly.entity_id
_entity_poly.type
_entity_poly.pdbx_seq_one_letter_code
_entity_poly.pdbx_strand_id
1 'polypeptide(L)'
;MKFVFWIWLGCLMALPAHASPPSPPRAALVADEGLQGHLDFLAGRLRQGQFAAIDALLDSLAVGQREYLLCQLLATLDKTFGASTPEQLAWVRAQAVKAPRWLVEKEVDGFLVQLPAYDFAAAARLVLNRWQQQAWQGNYRQLLAQDSFQFKQIYNSRNPELALQQEALLAVLDQQPASVLQREAHRLAAMNIFLPDNQLLRQLVERTGDSALYLKLWRQPVDHDSVAALKSVARFHQGQDASSLLIAASRNSRLKQPALHQLSQLSPLPEAAQQFLLAELGNRHYSGQVASLLLQMDEPRLLAQFADRLTRQEKRHSSSVMLPDTGTPAAQPGL
;
A
#
# COMPACT_ATOMS: atom_id res chain seq x y z
N MET A 1 -8.76 -46.71 50.98
CA MET A 1 -9.81 -45.68 51.10
C MET A 1 -9.20 -44.34 50.76
N LYS A 2 -9.78 -43.62 49.77
CA LYS A 2 -10.01 -42.15 49.73
C LYS A 2 -8.78 -41.23 49.93
N PHE A 3 -8.42 -40.24 49.11
CA PHE A 3 -9.06 -39.53 47.99
C PHE A 3 -8.05 -38.46 47.46
N VAL A 4 -8.18 -38.05 46.19
CA VAL A 4 -7.87 -36.70 45.62
C VAL A 4 -6.38 -36.41 45.30
N PHE A 5 -5.87 -36.36 44.05
CA PHE A 5 -6.32 -35.82 42.74
C PHE A 5 -6.33 -34.28 42.69
N TRP A 6 -5.31 -33.64 42.11
CA TRP A 6 -5.44 -32.78 40.90
C TRP A 6 -4.17 -31.96 40.62
N ILE A 7 -3.60 -32.27 39.46
CA ILE A 7 -2.72 -31.43 38.66
C ILE A 7 -3.58 -30.29 38.11
N TRP A 8 -3.27 -29.04 38.46
CA TRP A 8 -3.90 -27.88 37.81
C TRP A 8 -3.05 -27.45 36.63
N LEU A 9 -3.36 -28.06 35.49
CA LEU A 9 -2.92 -27.65 34.16
C LEU A 9 -3.68 -26.38 33.77
N GLY A 10 -2.97 -25.42 33.19
CA GLY A 10 -3.46 -24.09 32.84
C GLY A 10 -4.67 -24.11 31.91
N CYS A 11 -5.70 -23.38 32.34
CA CYS A 11 -6.63 -22.69 31.47
C CYS A 11 -6.39 -21.18 31.67
N LEU A 12 -5.44 -20.62 30.91
CA LEU A 12 -5.46 -19.19 30.62
C LEU A 12 -6.69 -18.94 29.75
N MET A 13 -7.81 -18.67 30.41
CA MET A 13 -8.95 -18.03 29.80
C MET A 13 -8.45 -16.69 29.24
N ALA A 14 -8.35 -16.63 27.91
CA ALA A 14 -8.32 -15.37 27.19
C ALA A 14 -9.63 -14.65 27.51
N LEU A 15 -9.61 -13.81 28.54
CA LEU A 15 -10.66 -12.82 28.75
C LEU A 15 -10.68 -11.97 27.47
N PRO A 16 -11.80 -11.89 26.76
CA PRO A 16 -11.91 -10.94 25.68
C PRO A 16 -11.70 -9.57 26.34
N ALA A 17 -10.70 -8.83 25.88
CA ALA A 17 -10.55 -7.42 26.22
C ALA A 17 -11.79 -6.70 25.66
N HIS A 18 -12.88 -6.73 26.42
CA HIS A 18 -13.99 -5.83 26.23
C HIS A 18 -13.44 -4.47 26.61
N ALA A 19 -13.04 -3.70 25.60
CA ALA A 19 -12.81 -2.28 25.77
C ALA A 19 -14.07 -1.70 26.41
N SER A 20 -13.97 -1.31 27.68
CA SER A 20 -15.05 -0.61 28.37
C SER A 20 -15.46 0.58 27.50
N PRO A 21 -16.77 0.83 27.31
CA PRO A 21 -17.20 2.00 26.56
C PRO A 21 -16.56 3.24 27.18
N PRO A 22 -16.02 4.17 26.35
CA PRO A 22 -15.29 5.32 26.85
C PRO A 22 -16.18 6.12 27.81
N SER A 23 -15.70 6.32 29.04
CA SER A 23 -16.37 7.14 30.06
C SER A 23 -16.66 8.54 29.48
N PRO A 24 -17.85 9.11 29.71
CA PRO A 24 -18.17 10.45 29.24
C PRO A 24 -17.19 11.47 29.84
N PRO A 25 -16.83 12.53 29.09
CA PRO A 25 -15.86 13.51 29.56
C PRO A 25 -16.36 14.17 30.84
N ARG A 26 -15.48 14.33 31.84
CA ARG A 26 -15.85 14.90 33.15
C ARG A 26 -16.09 16.40 33.12
N ALA A 27 -15.62 17.12 32.08
CA ALA A 27 -15.91 18.53 31.88
C ALA A 27 -16.98 18.73 30.80
N ALA A 28 -17.92 19.64 31.06
CA ALA A 28 -19.02 19.94 30.15
C ALA A 28 -18.48 20.53 28.84
N LEU A 29 -18.90 19.95 27.72
CA LEU A 29 -18.69 20.53 26.39
C LEU A 29 -19.55 21.79 26.24
N VAL A 30 -19.08 22.72 25.42
CA VAL A 30 -19.84 23.94 25.13
C VAL A 30 -21.11 23.55 24.37
N ALA A 31 -22.27 23.94 24.91
CA ALA A 31 -23.54 23.82 24.18
C ALA A 31 -23.54 24.79 22.99
N ASP A 32 -24.03 24.34 21.84
CA ASP A 32 -24.06 25.12 20.58
C ASP A 32 -25.09 26.28 20.62
N GLU A 33 -25.85 26.38 21.70
CA GLU A 33 -26.93 27.35 21.87
C GLU A 33 -26.40 28.78 21.87
N GLY A 34 -26.77 29.56 20.85
CA GLY A 34 -26.40 30.98 20.71
C GLY A 34 -25.05 31.25 20.02
N LEU A 35 -24.31 30.22 19.60
CA LEU A 35 -23.03 30.38 18.90
C LEU A 35 -23.15 30.46 17.37
N GLN A 36 -24.29 30.07 16.81
CA GLN A 36 -24.52 30.11 15.36
C GLN A 36 -24.33 31.52 14.75
N GLY A 37 -24.82 32.57 15.41
CA GLY A 37 -24.65 33.94 14.93
C GLY A 37 -23.18 34.38 14.90
N HIS A 38 -22.37 33.89 15.85
CA HIS A 38 -20.92 34.11 15.84
C HIS A 38 -20.25 33.34 14.70
N LEU A 39 -20.65 32.09 14.45
CA LEU A 39 -20.14 31.30 13.31
C LEU A 39 -20.44 31.98 11.98
N ASP A 40 -21.66 32.45 11.77
CA ASP A 40 -22.06 33.11 10.52
C ASP A 40 -21.26 34.39 10.28
N PHE A 41 -21.07 35.20 11.33
CA PHE A 41 -20.22 36.39 11.28
C PHE A 41 -18.76 36.03 10.94
N LEU A 42 -18.18 35.06 11.65
CA LEU A 42 -16.81 34.62 11.46
C LEU A 42 -16.58 34.05 10.05
N ALA A 43 -17.51 33.23 9.54
CA ALA A 43 -17.45 32.68 8.19
C ALA A 43 -17.56 33.76 7.10
N GLY A 44 -18.33 34.83 7.37
CA GLY A 44 -18.37 36.02 6.51
C GLY A 44 -17.01 36.73 6.46
N ARG A 45 -16.39 36.97 7.61
CA ARG A 45 -15.08 37.64 7.73
C ARG A 45 -13.94 36.80 7.14
N LEU A 46 -14.02 35.48 7.29
CA LEU A 46 -13.05 34.53 6.75
C LEU A 46 -12.99 34.58 5.22
N ARG A 47 -14.16 34.66 4.56
CA ARG A 47 -14.26 34.84 3.11
C ARG A 47 -13.71 36.20 2.63
N GLN A 48 -13.77 37.21 3.48
CA GLN A 48 -13.28 38.56 3.18
C GLN A 48 -11.81 38.77 3.55
N GLY A 49 -11.12 37.77 4.10
CA GLY A 49 -9.72 37.89 4.55
C GLY A 49 -9.53 38.77 5.79
N GLN A 50 -10.59 39.03 6.56
CA GLN A 50 -10.55 39.95 7.70
C GLN A 50 -10.12 39.24 8.99
N PHE A 51 -8.89 38.70 9.01
CA PHE A 51 -8.37 37.88 10.12
C PHE A 51 -8.25 38.64 11.44
N ALA A 52 -7.92 39.93 11.40
CA ALA A 52 -7.87 40.75 12.61
C ALA A 52 -9.25 40.87 13.30
N ALA A 53 -10.34 40.93 12.52
CA ALA A 53 -11.70 40.95 13.07
C ALA A 53 -12.12 39.58 13.63
N ILE A 54 -11.64 38.50 13.02
CA ILE A 54 -11.81 37.13 13.54
C ILE A 54 -11.12 37.01 14.89
N ASP A 55 -9.84 37.37 14.98
CA ASP A 55 -9.06 37.25 16.21
C ASP A 55 -9.63 38.14 17.33
N ALA A 56 -10.05 39.38 17.01
CA ALA A 56 -10.67 40.28 17.99
C ALA A 56 -11.97 39.71 18.59
N LEU A 57 -12.83 39.10 17.77
CA LEU A 57 -14.03 38.45 18.29
C LEU A 57 -13.66 37.22 19.12
N LEU A 58 -12.76 36.37 18.64
CA LEU A 58 -12.32 35.16 19.34
C LEU A 58 -11.69 35.47 20.70
N ASP A 59 -10.94 36.55 20.82
CA ASP A 59 -10.31 36.98 22.08
C ASP A 59 -11.31 37.52 23.10
N SER A 60 -12.50 37.98 22.67
CA SER A 60 -13.57 38.43 23.56
C SER A 60 -14.38 37.29 24.19
N LEU A 61 -14.24 36.06 23.68
CA LEU A 61 -15.05 34.90 24.08
C LEU A 61 -14.39 34.08 25.19
N ALA A 62 -15.23 33.34 25.93
CA ALA A 62 -14.73 32.35 26.87
C ALA A 62 -13.92 31.25 26.16
N VAL A 63 -12.91 30.70 26.84
CA VAL A 63 -11.92 29.76 26.25
C VAL A 63 -12.59 28.60 25.52
N GLY A 64 -13.59 27.95 26.14
CA GLY A 64 -14.31 26.84 25.51
C GLY A 64 -15.05 27.26 24.22
N GLN A 65 -15.74 28.40 24.23
CA GLN A 65 -16.47 28.91 23.06
C GLN A 65 -15.50 29.26 21.93
N ARG A 66 -14.40 29.95 22.25
CA ARG A 66 -13.35 30.30 21.29
C ARG A 66 -12.78 29.07 20.60
N GLU A 67 -12.39 28.04 21.37
CA GLU A 67 -11.76 26.84 20.82
C GLU A 67 -12.76 25.99 20.00
N TYR A 68 -14.03 25.94 20.43
CA TYR A 68 -15.11 25.35 19.64
C TYR A 68 -15.28 26.06 18.29
N LEU A 69 -15.41 27.39 18.29
CA LEU A 69 -15.59 28.17 17.07
C LEU A 69 -14.37 28.05 16.13
N LEU A 70 -13.15 28.01 16.69
CA LEU A 70 -11.93 27.77 15.91
C LEU A 70 -11.98 26.41 15.18
N CYS A 71 -12.38 25.34 15.87
CA CYS A 71 -12.57 24.03 15.23
C CYS A 71 -13.60 24.08 14.10
N GLN A 72 -14.73 24.75 14.31
CA GLN A 72 -15.76 24.88 13.28
C GLN A 72 -15.26 25.66 12.07
N LEU A 73 -14.57 26.79 12.27
CA LEU A 73 -13.98 27.56 11.17
C LEU A 73 -12.97 26.72 10.37
N LEU A 74 -12.08 26.00 11.06
CA LEU A 74 -11.10 25.14 10.40
C LEU A 74 -11.78 24.00 9.63
N ALA A 75 -12.85 23.42 10.16
CA ALA A 75 -13.65 22.42 9.45
C ALA A 75 -14.32 22.99 8.19
N THR A 76 -14.73 24.26 8.19
CA THR A 76 -15.24 24.91 6.96
C THR A 76 -14.15 25.13 5.91
N LEU A 77 -12.93 25.50 6.35
CA LEU A 77 -11.78 25.65 5.45
C LEU A 77 -11.34 24.31 4.86
N ASP A 78 -11.36 23.23 5.66
CA ASP A 78 -11.04 21.90 5.18
C ASP A 78 -11.98 21.46 4.04
N LYS A 79 -13.28 21.77 4.15
CA LYS A 79 -14.27 21.44 3.11
C LYS A 79 -14.18 22.32 1.87
N THR A 80 -13.46 23.43 1.92
CA THR A 80 -13.36 24.38 0.81
C THR A 80 -12.30 23.92 -0.19
N PHE A 81 -12.68 23.84 -1.47
CA PHE A 81 -11.76 23.53 -2.56
C PHE A 81 -11.34 24.82 -3.26
N GLY A 82 -10.03 25.07 -3.35
CA GLY A 82 -9.50 26.24 -4.03
C GLY A 82 -8.11 26.61 -3.54
N ALA A 83 -7.44 27.51 -4.26
CA ALA A 83 -6.17 28.06 -3.81
C ALA A 83 -6.39 28.93 -2.56
N SER A 84 -5.68 28.62 -1.48
CA SER A 84 -5.67 29.47 -0.29
C SER A 84 -4.91 30.76 -0.55
N THR A 85 -5.38 31.87 0.02
CA THR A 85 -4.64 33.14 -0.05
C THR A 85 -3.45 33.11 0.92
N PRO A 86 -2.38 33.89 0.67
CA PRO A 86 -1.24 33.95 1.59
C PRO A 86 -1.62 34.35 3.02
N GLU A 87 -2.61 35.23 3.16
CA GLU A 87 -3.13 35.68 4.46
C GLU A 87 -3.89 34.57 5.19
N GLN A 88 -4.76 33.82 4.48
CA GLN A 88 -5.43 32.64 5.03
C GLN A 88 -4.41 31.62 5.53
N LEU A 89 -3.40 31.35 4.70
CA LEU A 89 -2.36 30.40 5.01
C LEU A 89 -1.54 30.83 6.24
N ALA A 90 -1.20 32.11 6.35
CA ALA A 90 -0.54 32.67 7.53
C ALA A 90 -1.39 32.55 8.79
N TRP A 91 -2.69 32.87 8.71
CA TRP A 91 -3.60 32.76 9.85
C TRP A 91 -3.76 31.31 10.33
N VAL A 92 -3.97 30.35 9.42
CA VAL A 92 -4.08 28.92 9.79
C VAL A 92 -2.77 28.39 10.38
N ARG A 93 -1.60 28.78 9.85
CA ARG A 93 -0.29 28.46 10.45
C ARG A 93 -0.17 29.00 11.87
N ALA A 94 -0.64 30.22 12.12
CA ALA A 94 -0.63 30.81 13.45
C ALA A 94 -1.52 30.03 14.44
N GLN A 95 -2.62 29.41 13.99
CA GLN A 95 -3.43 28.55 14.85
C GLN A 95 -2.80 27.17 15.09
N ALA A 96 -2.12 26.59 14.09
CA ALA A 96 -1.51 25.25 14.16
C ALA A 96 -0.38 25.09 15.21
N VAL A 97 0.23 26.21 15.61
CA VAL A 97 1.31 26.24 16.62
C VAL A 97 0.81 26.54 18.03
N LYS A 98 -0.44 26.97 18.20
CA LYS A 98 -1.02 27.25 19.52
C LYS A 98 -1.40 25.95 20.21
N ALA A 99 -1.30 25.93 21.54
CA ALA A 99 -1.78 24.82 22.37
C ALA A 99 -3.23 25.07 22.81
N PRO A 100 -4.15 24.08 22.65
CA PRO A 100 -5.48 24.16 23.24
C PRO A 100 -5.41 24.28 24.76
N ARG A 101 -6.30 25.09 25.34
CA ARG A 101 -6.35 25.37 26.78
C ARG A 101 -7.54 24.73 27.46
N TRP A 102 -8.60 24.40 26.73
CA TRP A 102 -9.76 23.73 27.29
C TRP A 102 -9.57 22.21 27.30
N LEU A 103 -9.21 21.68 28.47
CA LEU A 103 -8.92 20.25 28.67
C LEU A 103 -10.09 19.52 29.34
N VAL A 104 -10.33 18.28 28.90
CA VAL A 104 -11.29 17.35 29.47
C VAL A 104 -10.56 16.09 29.94
N GLU A 105 -10.99 15.56 31.09
CA GLU A 105 -10.52 14.27 31.56
C GLU A 105 -11.32 13.15 30.90
N LYS A 106 -10.61 12.18 30.32
CA LYS A 106 -11.19 10.98 29.72
C LYS A 106 -10.39 9.76 30.16
N GLU A 107 -11.11 8.67 30.45
CA GLU A 107 -10.50 7.38 30.70
C GLU A 107 -10.21 6.69 29.37
N VAL A 108 -8.94 6.36 29.13
CA VAL A 108 -8.46 5.65 27.93
C VAL A 108 -7.62 4.48 28.43
N ASP A 109 -8.05 3.27 28.08
CA ASP A 109 -7.38 2.01 28.45
C ASP A 109 -7.13 1.86 29.97
N GLY A 110 -8.07 2.35 30.80
CA GLY A 110 -7.99 2.30 32.27
C GLY A 110 -7.12 3.38 32.91
N PHE A 111 -6.55 4.30 32.11
CA PHE A 111 -5.81 5.46 32.58
C PHE A 111 -6.63 6.74 32.40
N LEU A 112 -6.59 7.62 33.40
CA LEU A 112 -7.18 8.95 33.30
C LEU A 112 -6.21 9.88 32.58
N VAL A 113 -6.60 10.35 31.40
CA VAL A 113 -5.80 11.24 30.55
C VAL A 113 -6.50 12.58 30.41
N GLN A 114 -5.73 13.67 30.44
CA GLN A 114 -6.19 15.01 30.08
C GLN A 114 -5.97 15.24 28.59
N LEU A 115 -7.05 15.51 27.86
CA LEU A 115 -7.04 15.74 26.42
C LEU A 115 -7.72 17.07 26.10
N PRO A 116 -7.35 17.76 25.02
CA PRO A 116 -8.09 18.94 24.57
C PRO A 116 -9.52 18.53 24.19
N ALA A 117 -10.53 19.28 24.65
CA ALA A 117 -11.89 19.03 24.19
C ALA A 117 -12.08 19.44 22.73
N TYR A 118 -11.35 20.46 22.30
CA TYR A 118 -11.35 20.98 20.94
C TYR A 118 -9.90 21.15 20.46
N ASP A 119 -9.41 20.18 19.67
CA ASP A 119 -8.06 20.21 19.13
C ASP A 119 -7.99 21.03 17.82
N PHE A 120 -8.17 22.35 17.95
CA PHE A 120 -8.11 23.26 16.80
C PHE A 120 -6.70 23.32 16.19
N ALA A 121 -5.66 23.04 16.98
CA ALA A 121 -4.28 23.02 16.48
C ALA A 121 -4.07 21.85 15.52
N ALA A 122 -4.55 20.65 15.87
CA ALA A 122 -4.55 19.51 14.95
C ALA A 122 -5.44 19.77 13.72
N ALA A 123 -6.63 20.34 13.90
CA ALA A 123 -7.51 20.70 12.78
C ALA A 123 -6.82 21.66 11.80
N ALA A 124 -6.08 22.66 12.30
CA ALA A 124 -5.33 23.59 11.46
C ALA A 124 -4.21 22.90 10.67
N ARG A 125 -3.51 21.93 11.27
CA ARG A 125 -2.48 21.13 10.57
C ARG A 125 -3.10 20.29 9.45
N LEU A 126 -4.28 19.71 9.67
CA LEU A 126 -5.00 18.97 8.64
C LEU A 126 -5.36 19.86 7.43
N VAL A 127 -5.88 21.07 7.69
CA VAL A 127 -6.17 22.06 6.65
C VAL A 127 -4.89 22.40 5.85
N LEU A 128 -3.78 22.69 6.55
CA LEU A 128 -2.50 23.00 5.90
C LEU A 128 -2.00 21.86 5.03
N ASN A 129 -2.03 20.62 5.54
CA ASN A 129 -1.62 19.44 4.79
C ASN A 129 -2.47 19.26 3.53
N ARG A 130 -3.79 19.46 3.63
CA ARG A 130 -4.69 19.37 2.47
C ARG A 130 -4.43 20.44 1.44
N TRP A 131 -4.21 21.69 1.84
CA TRP A 131 -3.85 22.75 0.90
C TRP A 131 -2.50 22.49 0.23
N GLN A 132 -1.52 21.98 0.98
CA GLN A 132 -0.23 21.59 0.42
C GLN A 132 -0.39 20.46 -0.61
N GLN A 133 -1.19 19.44 -0.30
CA GLN A 133 -1.57 18.37 -1.22
C GLN A 133 -2.20 18.94 -2.50
N GLN A 134 -3.19 19.81 -2.38
CA GLN A 134 -3.85 20.45 -3.54
C GLN A 134 -2.88 21.29 -4.38
N ALA A 135 -1.96 22.02 -3.74
CA ALA A 135 -0.94 22.81 -4.43
C ALA A 135 0.01 21.92 -5.25
N TRP A 136 0.50 20.82 -4.66
CA TRP A 136 1.30 19.83 -5.40
C TRP A 136 0.51 19.20 -6.54
N GLN A 137 -0.72 18.79 -6.31
CA GLN A 137 -1.55 18.20 -7.36
C GLN A 137 -1.77 19.18 -8.53
N GLY A 138 -2.02 20.46 -8.23
CA GLY A 138 -2.12 21.51 -9.24
C GLY A 138 -0.83 21.68 -10.04
N ASN A 139 0.30 21.76 -9.35
CA ASN A 139 1.62 21.88 -9.97
C ASN A 139 1.94 20.66 -10.86
N TYR A 140 1.75 19.44 -10.36
CA TYR A 140 2.03 18.21 -11.11
C TYR A 140 1.16 18.08 -12.36
N ARG A 141 -0.12 18.45 -12.29
CA ARG A 141 -0.99 18.50 -13.49
C ARG A 141 -0.40 19.42 -14.56
N GLN A 142 0.08 20.60 -14.17
CA GLN A 142 0.71 21.54 -15.11
C GLN A 142 2.02 20.99 -15.68
N LEU A 143 2.90 20.44 -14.85
CA LEU A 143 4.18 19.86 -15.30
C LEU A 143 3.97 18.65 -16.22
N LEU A 144 2.99 17.79 -15.94
CA LEU A 144 2.64 16.65 -16.79
C LEU A 144 2.05 17.10 -18.13
N ALA A 145 1.20 18.14 -18.13
CA ALA A 145 0.64 18.70 -19.35
C ALA A 145 1.72 19.35 -20.24
N GLN A 146 2.73 19.97 -19.62
CA GLN A 146 3.85 20.64 -20.30
C GLN A 146 5.02 19.71 -20.64
N ASP A 147 4.91 18.42 -20.32
CA ASP A 147 5.98 17.43 -20.48
C ASP A 147 7.31 17.80 -19.77
N SER A 148 7.21 18.49 -18.64
CA SER A 148 8.35 18.97 -17.85
C SER A 148 8.46 18.29 -16.48
N PHE A 149 7.59 17.31 -16.19
CA PHE A 149 7.57 16.60 -14.93
C PHE A 149 8.82 15.74 -14.69
N GLN A 150 9.39 15.81 -13.49
CA GLN A 150 10.63 15.11 -13.13
C GLN A 150 10.46 14.27 -11.87
N PHE A 151 10.38 12.93 -12.03
CA PHE A 151 10.27 11.98 -10.91
C PHE A 151 11.38 12.15 -9.85
N LYS A 152 12.61 12.48 -10.27
CA LYS A 152 13.76 12.63 -9.37
C LYS A 152 13.61 13.74 -8.32
N GLN A 153 12.73 14.71 -8.55
CA GLN A 153 12.48 15.78 -7.58
C GLN A 153 11.72 15.26 -6.36
N ILE A 154 10.83 14.29 -6.56
CA ILE A 154 10.04 13.67 -5.49
C ILE A 154 10.83 12.50 -4.88
N TYR A 155 11.32 11.61 -5.73
CA TYR A 155 11.97 10.36 -5.36
C TYR A 155 13.46 10.54 -5.04
N ASN A 156 13.73 11.30 -3.98
CA ASN A 156 15.05 11.50 -3.40
C ASN A 156 15.03 10.99 -1.95
N SER A 157 16.06 10.25 -1.54
CA SER A 157 16.18 9.70 -0.17
C SER A 157 16.22 10.77 0.92
N ARG A 158 16.54 12.02 0.57
CA ARG A 158 16.57 13.16 1.50
C ARG A 158 15.27 13.95 1.57
N ASN A 159 14.22 13.54 0.85
CA ASN A 159 12.94 14.25 0.85
C ASN A 159 12.09 13.87 2.08
N PRO A 160 11.90 14.75 3.07
CA PRO A 160 11.10 14.45 4.26
C PRO A 160 9.60 14.35 3.94
N GLU A 161 9.15 14.94 2.84
CA GLU A 161 7.75 14.99 2.42
C GLU A 161 7.43 13.93 1.36
N LEU A 162 8.33 12.96 1.14
CA LEU A 162 8.21 11.97 0.06
C LEU A 162 6.83 11.31 0.04
N ALA A 163 6.37 10.81 1.19
CA ALA A 163 5.10 10.07 1.26
C ALA A 163 3.91 10.95 0.84
N LEU A 164 3.88 12.20 1.30
CA LEU A 164 2.83 13.14 0.96
C LEU A 164 2.90 13.56 -0.52
N GLN A 165 4.09 13.85 -1.03
CA GLN A 165 4.27 14.19 -2.44
C GLN A 165 3.96 13.03 -3.38
N GLN A 166 4.26 11.80 -2.96
CA GLN A 166 3.88 10.59 -3.69
C GLN A 166 2.37 10.46 -3.74
N GLU A 167 1.66 10.58 -2.62
CA GLU A 167 0.20 10.54 -2.59
C GLU A 167 -0.44 11.60 -3.52
N ALA A 168 0.09 12.83 -3.51
CA ALA A 168 -0.32 13.88 -4.44
C ALA A 168 -0.12 13.47 -5.91
N LEU A 169 1.03 12.87 -6.24
CA LEU A 169 1.33 12.40 -7.58
C LEU A 169 0.39 11.29 -8.02
N LEU A 170 0.19 10.26 -7.20
CA LEU A 170 -0.68 9.13 -7.53
C LEU A 170 -2.12 9.62 -7.80
N ALA A 171 -2.64 10.54 -6.97
CA ALA A 171 -3.96 11.14 -7.16
C ALA A 171 -4.08 11.92 -8.49
N VAL A 172 -2.99 12.57 -8.94
CA VAL A 172 -2.95 13.25 -10.23
C VAL A 172 -2.91 12.28 -11.40
N LEU A 173 -2.10 11.23 -11.31
CA LEU A 173 -1.95 10.19 -12.34
C LEU A 173 -3.28 9.46 -12.61
N ASP A 174 -4.13 9.26 -11.60
CA ASP A 174 -5.46 8.67 -11.78
C ASP A 174 -6.35 9.46 -12.75
N GLN A 175 -6.16 10.77 -12.85
CA GLN A 175 -6.98 11.65 -13.66
C GLN A 175 -6.34 12.00 -15.02
N GLN A 176 -5.12 11.52 -15.29
CA GLN A 176 -4.41 11.88 -16.53
C GLN A 176 -4.92 11.09 -17.77
N PRO A 177 -4.81 11.69 -18.98
CA PRO A 177 -5.03 10.99 -20.23
C PRO A 177 -4.07 9.80 -20.43
N ALA A 178 -4.51 8.77 -21.15
CA ALA A 178 -3.72 7.57 -21.41
C ALA A 178 -2.38 7.87 -22.13
N SER A 179 -2.33 8.86 -23.02
CA SER A 179 -1.11 9.28 -23.72
C SER A 179 -0.05 9.84 -22.78
N VAL A 180 -0.46 10.67 -21.82
CA VAL A 180 0.42 11.21 -20.77
C VAL A 180 0.96 10.07 -19.92
N LEU A 181 0.09 9.15 -19.50
CA LEU A 181 0.48 8.00 -18.68
C LEU A 181 1.48 7.09 -19.41
N GLN A 182 1.26 6.79 -20.69
CA GLN A 182 2.18 5.99 -21.48
C GLN A 182 3.56 6.64 -21.61
N ARG A 183 3.60 7.95 -21.88
CA ARG A 183 4.86 8.70 -21.96
C ARG A 183 5.62 8.65 -20.63
N GLU A 184 4.93 8.92 -19.51
CA GLU A 184 5.57 8.90 -18.20
C GLU A 184 5.97 7.48 -17.76
N ALA A 185 5.19 6.45 -18.09
CA ALA A 185 5.56 5.05 -17.86
C ALA A 185 6.85 4.67 -18.60
N HIS A 186 6.95 5.03 -19.88
CA HIS A 186 8.14 4.75 -20.69
C HIS A 186 9.37 5.49 -20.14
N ARG A 187 9.20 6.77 -19.80
CA ARG A 187 10.24 7.60 -19.17
C ARG A 187 10.71 6.99 -17.85
N LEU A 188 9.77 6.59 -16.99
CA LEU A 188 10.07 5.98 -15.70
C LEU A 188 10.75 4.62 -15.85
N ALA A 189 10.38 3.83 -16.86
CA ALA A 189 10.99 2.53 -17.13
C ALA A 189 12.47 2.67 -17.55
N ALA A 190 12.79 3.67 -18.38
CA ALA A 190 14.16 3.96 -18.81
C ALA A 190 15.04 4.61 -17.72
N MET A 191 14.43 5.27 -16.74
CA MET A 191 15.17 5.95 -15.68
C MET A 191 15.71 4.99 -14.62
N ASN A 192 16.96 5.19 -14.20
CA ASN A 192 17.47 4.59 -12.96
C ASN A 192 17.20 5.55 -11.79
N ILE A 193 16.17 5.24 -10.99
CA ILE A 193 15.81 6.01 -9.80
C ILE A 193 15.50 5.07 -8.64
N PHE A 194 15.76 5.56 -7.44
CA PHE A 194 15.33 4.88 -6.22
C PHE A 194 13.83 5.07 -6.04
N LEU A 195 13.12 3.98 -5.73
CA LEU A 195 11.71 3.99 -5.36
C LEU A 195 11.60 3.30 -3.99
N PRO A 196 10.96 3.94 -2.99
CA PRO A 196 10.85 3.36 -1.65
C PRO A 196 9.83 2.23 -1.58
N ASP A 197 8.82 2.27 -2.45
CA ASP A 197 7.78 1.25 -2.61
C ASP A 197 7.44 1.05 -4.09
N ASN A 198 6.57 0.08 -4.40
CA ASN A 198 6.16 -0.21 -5.76
C ASN A 198 4.79 0.39 -6.15
N GLN A 199 4.21 1.29 -5.35
CA GLN A 199 2.87 1.84 -5.64
C GLN A 199 2.82 2.60 -6.96
N LEU A 200 3.82 3.46 -7.21
CA LEU A 200 3.92 4.21 -8.47
C LEU A 200 4.03 3.28 -9.68
N LEU A 201 4.89 2.27 -9.60
CA LEU A 201 5.09 1.31 -10.69
C LEU A 201 3.79 0.54 -10.95
N ARG A 202 3.14 0.04 -9.90
CA ARG A 202 1.87 -0.68 -9.98
C ARG A 202 0.80 0.17 -10.67
N GLN A 203 0.56 1.40 -10.21
CA GLN A 203 -0.48 2.25 -10.76
C GLN A 203 -0.26 2.53 -12.25
N LEU A 204 0.98 2.74 -12.66
CA LEU A 204 1.31 2.96 -14.06
C LEU A 204 1.17 1.69 -14.90
N VAL A 205 1.62 0.50 -14.44
CA VAL A 205 1.44 -0.74 -15.22
C VAL A 205 -0.02 -1.17 -15.34
N GLU A 206 -0.84 -0.93 -14.31
CA GLU A 206 -2.27 -1.25 -14.31
C GLU A 206 -3.09 -0.41 -15.31
N ARG A 207 -2.52 0.71 -15.78
CA ARG A 207 -3.17 1.62 -16.74
C ARG A 207 -2.54 1.64 -18.12
N THR A 208 -1.22 1.42 -18.20
CA THR A 208 -0.46 1.53 -19.46
C THR A 208 -0.11 0.18 -20.06
N GLY A 209 0.07 -0.86 -19.24
CA GLY A 209 0.58 -2.14 -19.68
C GLY A 209 2.03 -2.14 -20.15
N ASP A 210 2.84 -1.12 -19.86
CA ASP A 210 4.22 -1.04 -20.37
C ASP A 210 5.10 -2.24 -19.89
N SER A 211 5.57 -3.04 -20.84
CA SER A 211 6.41 -4.22 -20.59
C SER A 211 7.73 -3.89 -19.90
N ALA A 212 8.37 -2.77 -20.24
CA ALA A 212 9.62 -2.36 -19.62
C ALA A 212 9.40 -1.96 -18.15
N LEU A 213 8.24 -1.38 -17.85
CA LEU A 213 7.86 -1.03 -16.48
C LEU A 213 7.57 -2.27 -15.63
N TYR A 214 6.90 -3.30 -16.18
CA TYR A 214 6.76 -4.61 -15.52
C TYR A 214 8.12 -5.24 -15.22
N LEU A 215 9.03 -5.28 -16.20
CA LEU A 215 10.38 -5.82 -15.99
C LEU A 215 11.16 -5.05 -14.92
N LYS A 216 10.97 -3.74 -14.82
CA LYS A 216 11.54 -2.93 -13.75
C LYS A 216 10.94 -3.29 -12.39
N LEU A 217 9.61 -3.44 -12.30
CA LEU A 217 8.91 -3.87 -11.09
C LEU A 217 9.41 -5.22 -10.57
N TRP A 218 9.61 -6.21 -11.44
CA TRP A 218 10.09 -7.55 -11.04
C TRP A 218 11.50 -7.56 -10.44
N ARG A 219 12.30 -6.52 -10.71
CA ARG A 219 13.66 -6.34 -10.18
C ARG A 219 13.67 -5.62 -8.82
N GLN A 220 12.57 -5.00 -8.41
CA GLN A 220 12.46 -4.34 -7.11
C GLN A 220 12.23 -5.34 -5.97
N PRO A 221 12.47 -4.93 -4.71
CA PRO A 221 12.02 -5.69 -3.55
C PRO A 221 10.52 -5.96 -3.63
N VAL A 222 10.13 -7.22 -3.44
CA VAL A 222 8.74 -7.66 -3.58
C VAL A 222 7.92 -7.24 -2.37
N ASP A 223 6.82 -6.54 -2.64
CA ASP A 223 5.78 -6.10 -1.71
C ASP A 223 4.38 -6.52 -2.20
N HIS A 224 3.34 -6.07 -1.49
CA HIS A 224 1.95 -6.34 -1.85
C HIS A 224 1.61 -5.82 -3.26
N ASP A 225 2.14 -4.65 -3.63
CA ASP A 225 1.87 -4.01 -4.92
C ASP A 225 2.48 -4.77 -6.10
N SER A 226 3.65 -5.37 -5.90
CA SER A 226 4.28 -6.27 -6.88
C SER A 226 3.40 -7.49 -7.19
N VAL A 227 2.83 -8.11 -6.16
CA VAL A 227 1.94 -9.27 -6.34
C VAL A 227 0.63 -8.85 -7.00
N ALA A 228 0.07 -7.70 -6.63
CA ALA A 228 -1.15 -7.16 -7.24
C ALA A 228 -0.97 -6.90 -8.74
N ALA A 229 0.18 -6.35 -9.15
CA ALA A 229 0.49 -6.06 -10.55
C ALA A 229 0.57 -7.31 -11.46
N LEU A 230 0.80 -8.52 -10.91
CA LEU A 230 0.80 -9.74 -11.73
C LEU A 230 -0.56 -9.98 -12.40
N LYS A 231 -1.65 -9.62 -11.72
CA LYS A 231 -3.02 -9.79 -12.24
C LYS A 231 -3.30 -8.89 -13.44
N SER A 232 -2.63 -7.74 -13.55
CA SER A 232 -2.83 -6.83 -14.67
C SER A 232 -2.08 -7.24 -15.95
N VAL A 233 -1.14 -8.18 -15.89
CA VAL A 233 -0.39 -8.64 -17.07
C VAL A 233 -1.34 -9.20 -18.14
N ALA A 234 -2.26 -10.09 -17.75
CA ALA A 234 -3.22 -10.72 -18.67
C ALA A 234 -4.25 -9.74 -19.26
N ARG A 235 -4.40 -8.54 -18.67
CA ARG A 235 -5.29 -7.50 -19.19
C ARG A 235 -4.72 -6.79 -20.42
N PHE A 236 -3.40 -6.61 -20.47
CA PHE A 236 -2.73 -5.83 -21.52
C PHE A 236 -1.92 -6.70 -22.49
N HIS A 237 -1.47 -7.86 -22.04
CA HIS A 237 -0.66 -8.78 -22.83
C HIS A 237 -1.41 -10.10 -23.00
N GLN A 238 -1.28 -10.71 -24.17
CA GLN A 238 -1.84 -12.02 -24.47
C GLN A 238 -0.78 -12.91 -25.12
N GLY A 239 -0.99 -14.22 -25.04
CA GLY A 239 -0.11 -15.18 -25.69
C GLY A 239 1.33 -15.09 -25.19
N GLN A 240 2.28 -15.07 -26.12
CA GLN A 240 3.71 -15.17 -25.83
C GLN A 240 4.23 -14.01 -24.97
N ASP A 241 3.78 -12.78 -25.19
CA ASP A 241 4.24 -11.61 -24.46
C ASP A 241 3.86 -11.69 -22.97
N ALA A 242 2.62 -12.07 -22.68
CA ALA A 242 2.15 -12.30 -21.32
C ALA A 242 2.96 -13.40 -20.62
N SER A 243 3.21 -14.52 -21.33
CA SER A 243 4.03 -15.60 -20.78
C SER A 243 5.45 -15.15 -20.47
N SER A 244 6.07 -14.34 -21.35
CA SER A 244 7.44 -13.86 -21.15
C SER A 244 7.56 -12.98 -19.90
N LEU A 245 6.57 -12.12 -19.64
CA LEU A 245 6.53 -11.24 -18.48
C LEU A 245 6.32 -12.03 -17.19
N LEU A 246 5.44 -13.04 -17.19
CA LEU A 246 5.21 -13.89 -16.01
C LEU A 246 6.39 -14.82 -15.73
N ILE A 247 7.03 -15.36 -16.77
CA ILE A 247 8.28 -16.12 -16.64
C ILE A 247 9.38 -15.22 -16.04
N ALA A 248 9.50 -13.97 -16.51
CA ALA A 248 10.46 -13.02 -15.95
C ALA A 248 10.18 -12.73 -14.47
N ALA A 249 8.91 -12.54 -14.09
CA ALA A 249 8.51 -12.38 -12.69
C ALA A 249 8.87 -13.59 -11.82
N SER A 250 8.74 -14.81 -12.36
CA SER A 250 8.99 -16.05 -11.62
C SER A 250 10.47 -16.26 -11.22
N ARG A 251 11.39 -15.50 -11.84
CA ARG A 251 12.81 -15.50 -11.47
C ARG A 251 13.05 -14.90 -10.09
N ASN A 252 12.13 -14.05 -9.62
CA ASN A 252 12.17 -13.51 -8.27
C ASN A 252 11.53 -14.53 -7.31
N SER A 253 12.29 -15.01 -6.32
CA SER A 253 11.86 -16.11 -5.44
C SER A 253 10.54 -15.84 -4.71
N ARG A 254 10.27 -14.57 -4.35
CA ARG A 254 9.03 -14.16 -3.69
C ARG A 254 7.83 -14.02 -4.64
N LEU A 255 8.06 -13.81 -5.93
CA LEU A 255 7.00 -13.72 -6.95
C LEU A 255 6.77 -15.05 -7.69
N LYS A 256 7.63 -16.05 -7.49
CA LYS A 256 7.58 -17.32 -8.22
C LYS A 256 6.22 -18.01 -8.12
N GLN A 257 5.71 -18.24 -6.93
CA GLN A 257 4.40 -18.89 -6.73
C GLN A 257 3.23 -18.10 -7.35
N PRO A 258 3.04 -16.80 -7.04
CA PRO A 258 1.93 -16.06 -7.64
C PRO A 258 2.09 -15.90 -9.16
N ALA A 259 3.32 -15.80 -9.69
CA ALA A 259 3.55 -15.72 -11.13
C ALA A 259 3.23 -17.04 -11.84
N LEU A 260 3.59 -18.20 -11.27
CA LEU A 260 3.24 -19.51 -11.81
C LEU A 260 1.72 -19.71 -11.84
N HIS A 261 1.03 -19.33 -10.77
CA HIS A 261 -0.43 -19.37 -10.72
C HIS A 261 -1.09 -18.47 -11.77
N GLN A 262 -0.56 -17.25 -11.98
CA GLN A 262 -1.07 -16.39 -13.06
C GLN A 262 -0.76 -16.94 -14.45
N LEU A 263 0.39 -17.60 -14.62
CA LEU A 263 0.79 -18.21 -15.89
C LEU A 263 -0.12 -19.38 -16.25
N SER A 264 -0.52 -20.22 -15.29
CA SER A 264 -1.51 -21.28 -15.51
C SER A 264 -2.92 -20.78 -15.85
N GLN A 265 -3.23 -19.52 -15.52
CA GLN A 265 -4.52 -18.90 -15.85
C GLN A 265 -4.57 -18.32 -17.27
N LEU A 266 -3.44 -18.27 -17.99
CA LEU A 266 -3.43 -17.82 -19.38
C LEU A 266 -4.10 -18.88 -20.27
N SER A 267 -5.13 -18.46 -21.00
CA SER A 267 -5.81 -19.29 -22.01
C SER A 267 -5.88 -18.53 -23.33
N PRO A 268 -5.39 -19.08 -24.45
CA PRO A 268 -4.67 -20.36 -24.60
C PRO A 268 -3.23 -20.31 -24.04
N LEU A 269 -2.71 -21.44 -23.56
CA LEU A 269 -1.37 -21.51 -22.95
C LEU A 269 -0.26 -21.51 -24.03
N PRO A 270 0.63 -20.51 -24.08
CA PRO A 270 1.68 -20.44 -25.11
C PRO A 270 2.72 -21.55 -24.96
N GLU A 271 3.35 -21.94 -26.07
CA GLU A 271 4.34 -23.02 -26.07
C GLU A 271 5.52 -22.76 -25.12
N ALA A 272 5.99 -21.51 -25.00
CA ALA A 272 7.06 -21.17 -24.06
C ALA A 272 6.63 -21.32 -22.59
N ALA A 273 5.38 -20.99 -22.26
CA ALA A 273 4.81 -21.22 -20.93
C ALA A 273 4.73 -22.72 -20.62
N GLN A 274 4.30 -23.54 -21.58
CA GLN A 274 4.25 -25.00 -21.43
C GLN A 274 5.65 -25.58 -21.15
N GLN A 275 6.65 -25.21 -21.97
CA GLN A 275 8.02 -25.67 -21.80
C GLN A 275 8.62 -25.23 -20.46
N PHE A 276 8.33 -24.00 -20.01
CA PHE A 276 8.78 -23.48 -18.73
C PHE A 276 8.16 -24.21 -17.54
N LEU A 277 6.83 -24.43 -17.54
CA LEU A 277 6.15 -25.19 -16.49
C LEU A 277 6.67 -26.62 -16.42
N LEU A 278 6.88 -27.29 -17.55
CA LEU A 278 7.45 -28.63 -17.62
C LEU A 278 8.90 -28.69 -17.11
N ALA A 279 9.68 -27.62 -17.27
CA ALA A 279 11.02 -27.52 -16.73
C ALA A 279 11.01 -27.32 -15.21
N GLU A 280 10.14 -26.43 -14.70
CA GLU A 280 9.99 -26.19 -13.27
C GLU A 280 9.40 -27.39 -12.51
N LEU A 281 8.64 -28.25 -13.19
CA LEU A 281 8.14 -29.51 -12.63
C LEU A 281 9.24 -30.53 -12.35
N GLY A 282 10.32 -30.51 -13.15
CA GLY A 282 11.53 -31.31 -12.88
C GLY A 282 12.27 -30.87 -11.63
N ASN A 283 11.91 -29.71 -11.06
CA ASN A 283 12.54 -29.13 -9.89
C ASN A 283 11.85 -29.62 -8.60
N ARG A 284 12.59 -30.34 -7.74
CA ARG A 284 12.04 -31.09 -6.59
C ARG A 284 11.25 -30.24 -5.59
N HIS A 285 11.52 -28.94 -5.51
CA HIS A 285 10.86 -28.05 -4.56
C HIS A 285 9.50 -27.50 -5.03
N TYR A 286 9.23 -27.55 -6.34
CA TYR A 286 8.02 -26.93 -6.93
C TYR A 286 7.18 -27.92 -7.74
N SER A 287 7.66 -29.15 -7.94
CA SER A 287 6.99 -30.22 -8.70
C SER A 287 5.54 -30.48 -8.26
N GLY A 288 5.29 -30.60 -6.96
CA GLY A 288 3.95 -30.84 -6.43
C GLY A 288 2.97 -29.67 -6.65
N GLN A 289 3.47 -28.43 -6.58
CA GLN A 289 2.65 -27.23 -6.77
C GLN A 289 2.35 -27.00 -8.25
N VAL A 290 3.34 -27.12 -9.13
CA VAL A 290 3.12 -27.03 -10.58
C VAL A 290 2.21 -28.17 -11.07
N ALA A 291 2.36 -29.39 -10.51
CA ALA A 291 1.45 -30.50 -10.79
C ALA A 291 0.00 -30.18 -10.37
N SER A 292 -0.21 -29.59 -9.18
CA SER A 292 -1.56 -29.19 -8.75
C SER A 292 -2.17 -28.10 -9.63
N LEU A 293 -1.37 -27.13 -10.09
CA LEU A 293 -1.81 -26.08 -11.02
C LEU A 293 -2.17 -26.66 -12.38
N LEU A 294 -1.37 -27.58 -12.92
CA LEU A 294 -1.64 -28.27 -14.19
C LEU A 294 -2.86 -29.20 -14.12
N LEU A 295 -3.12 -29.83 -12.97
CA LEU A 295 -4.32 -30.67 -12.77
C LEU A 295 -5.62 -29.86 -12.70
N GLN A 296 -5.54 -28.59 -12.27
CA GLN A 296 -6.67 -27.66 -12.31
C GLN A 296 -6.93 -27.13 -13.72
N MET A 297 -6.01 -27.32 -14.66
CA MET A 297 -6.15 -26.90 -16.05
C MET A 297 -6.75 -28.04 -16.90
N ASP A 298 -7.85 -27.75 -17.59
CA ASP A 298 -8.57 -28.69 -18.47
C ASP A 298 -7.87 -28.85 -19.85
N GLU A 299 -6.55 -29.06 -19.86
CA GLU A 299 -5.72 -29.22 -21.06
C GLU A 299 -5.20 -30.67 -21.18
N PRO A 300 -5.96 -31.58 -21.84
CA PRO A 300 -5.64 -33.02 -21.88
C PRO A 300 -4.31 -33.36 -22.55
N ARG A 301 -3.81 -32.48 -23.42
CA ARG A 301 -2.50 -32.65 -24.08
C ARG A 301 -1.33 -32.47 -23.12
N LEU A 302 -1.45 -31.55 -22.17
CA LEU A 302 -0.42 -31.31 -21.14
C LEU A 302 -0.42 -32.42 -20.09
N LEU A 303 -1.60 -32.96 -19.75
CA LEU A 303 -1.71 -34.13 -18.86
C LEU A 303 -1.06 -35.39 -19.45
N ALA A 304 -1.17 -35.60 -20.77
CA ALA A 304 -0.49 -36.71 -21.44
C ALA A 304 1.04 -36.55 -21.40
N GLN A 305 1.57 -35.34 -21.68
CA GLN A 305 3.01 -35.07 -21.58
C GLN A 305 3.54 -35.14 -20.14
N PHE A 306 2.69 -34.78 -19.16
CA PHE A 306 2.95 -34.90 -17.73
C PHE A 306 3.12 -36.37 -17.30
N ALA A 307 2.20 -37.25 -17.71
CA ALA A 307 2.29 -38.68 -17.45
C ALA A 307 3.56 -39.30 -18.06
N ASP A 308 3.91 -38.87 -19.27
CA ASP A 308 5.09 -39.36 -20.00
C ASP A 308 6.43 -38.91 -19.37
N ARG A 309 6.49 -37.73 -18.76
CA ARG A 309 7.71 -37.27 -18.06
C ARG A 309 7.85 -37.83 -16.65
N LEU A 310 6.76 -37.94 -15.90
CA LEU A 310 6.79 -38.58 -14.57
C LEU A 310 7.27 -40.03 -14.68
N THR A 311 6.73 -40.80 -15.63
CA THR A 311 7.16 -42.18 -15.88
C THR A 311 8.63 -42.28 -16.31
N ARG A 312 9.15 -41.31 -17.07
CA ARG A 312 10.58 -41.25 -17.42
C ARG A 312 11.48 -40.85 -16.25
N GLN A 313 11.03 -39.96 -15.37
CA GLN A 313 11.77 -39.55 -14.18
C GLN A 313 11.83 -40.67 -13.14
N GLU A 314 10.71 -41.37 -12.95
CA GLU A 314 10.62 -42.57 -12.10
C GLU A 314 11.51 -43.70 -12.62
N LYS A 315 11.52 -43.94 -13.95
CA LYS A 315 12.45 -44.89 -14.59
C LYS A 315 13.93 -44.53 -14.39
N ARG A 316 14.30 -43.25 -14.40
CA ARG A 316 15.69 -42.83 -14.10
C ARG A 316 16.06 -43.07 -12.63
N HIS A 317 15.09 -42.96 -11.72
CA HIS A 317 15.30 -43.24 -10.30
C HIS A 317 15.39 -44.73 -9.99
N SER A 318 14.59 -45.58 -10.64
CA SER A 318 14.73 -47.04 -10.51
C SER A 318 16.04 -47.55 -11.13
N SER A 319 16.51 -46.92 -12.20
CA SER A 319 17.80 -47.27 -12.85
C SER A 319 19.02 -46.85 -12.01
N SER A 320 18.93 -45.76 -11.23
CA SER A 320 20.06 -45.25 -10.44
C SER A 320 20.22 -45.92 -9.08
N VAL A 321 19.20 -46.66 -8.61
CA VAL A 321 19.26 -47.45 -7.35
C VAL A 321 19.68 -48.91 -7.63
N MET A 322 19.75 -49.33 -8.90
CA MET A 322 20.27 -50.64 -9.32
C MET A 322 21.65 -50.50 -9.99
N LEU A 323 22.64 -50.02 -9.24
CA LEU A 323 24.01 -50.49 -9.44
C LEU A 323 24.26 -51.56 -8.39
N PRO A 324 24.30 -52.86 -8.76
CA PRO A 324 24.75 -53.88 -7.84
C PRO A 324 26.22 -53.62 -7.54
N ASP A 325 26.52 -53.48 -6.24
CA ASP A 325 27.86 -53.52 -5.68
C ASP A 325 28.51 -54.81 -6.19
N THR A 326 29.33 -54.68 -7.23
CA THR A 326 29.97 -55.82 -7.86
C THR A 326 31.17 -56.16 -7.01
N GLY A 327 31.01 -57.28 -6.31
CA GLY A 327 31.96 -57.94 -5.42
C GLY A 327 33.42 -57.59 -5.61
N THR A 328 34.01 -57.18 -4.49
CA THR A 328 35.43 -57.32 -4.16
C THR A 328 35.99 -58.66 -4.66
N PRO A 329 36.97 -58.68 -5.58
CA PRO A 329 37.74 -59.88 -5.81
C PRO A 329 38.81 -59.99 -4.72
N ALA A 330 38.90 -61.18 -4.14
CA ALA A 330 39.93 -61.59 -3.21
C ALA A 330 41.33 -61.42 -3.81
N ALA A 331 42.27 -60.90 -3.00
CA ALA A 331 43.70 -61.06 -3.21
C ALA A 331 44.34 -61.53 -1.89
N GLN A 332 45.11 -62.60 -2.02
CA GLN A 332 45.74 -63.42 -0.98
C GLN A 332 46.84 -62.69 -0.18
N PRO A 333 47.25 -63.26 0.99
CA PRO A 333 48.27 -62.70 1.86
C PRO A 333 49.68 -63.07 1.39
N GLY A 334 50.68 -62.20 1.63
CA GLY A 334 52.08 -62.57 1.44
C GLY A 334 53.08 -61.42 1.50
N LEU A 335 53.80 -61.39 2.63
CA LEU A 335 55.11 -60.77 2.96
C LEU A 335 55.23 -59.24 3.03
#